data_AF-K1UFH4-F1
#
_entry.id   AF-K1UFH4-F1
#
_cell.length_a   1.000
_cell.length_b   1.000
_cell.length_c   1.000
_cell.angle_alpha   90.00
_cell.angle_beta   90.00
_cell.angle_gamma   90.00
#
_symmetry.space_group_name_H-M   'P 1'
#
loop_
_entity.id
_entity.type
_entity.pdbx_description
1 polymer ?
#
loop_
_entity_poly.entity_id
_entity_poly.type
_entity_poly.pdbx_seq_one_letter_code
_entity_poly.pdbx_strand_id
1 'polypeptide(L)' 'CLAYEQKSYEYLNSITPQPGSVVRTPDGEGTVLEANVVAGTLKVRSNVESLAPKIYKRSECTYLRGGRRAPVEPDPDHT' A
#
# COMPACT_ATOMS: atom_id res chain seq x y z
N CYS A 1 -24.50 -6.66 -12.91
CA CYS A 1 -23.88 -5.51 -12.24
C CYS A 1 -22.37 -5.72 -12.03
N LEU A 2 -21.61 -6.19 -13.05
CA LEU A 2 -20.18 -6.48 -12.88
C LEU A 2 -19.27 -5.26 -13.11
N ALA A 3 -19.73 -4.28 -13.89
CA ALA A 3 -18.89 -3.18 -14.36
C ALA A 3 -18.47 -2.21 -13.25
N TYR A 4 -19.25 -2.09 -12.17
CA TYR A 4 -18.93 -1.19 -11.06
C TYR A 4 -17.89 -1.80 -10.11
N GLU A 5 -17.97 -3.11 -9.87
CA GLU A 5 -17.02 -3.84 -9.02
C GLU A 5 -15.62 -3.86 -9.65
N GLN A 6 -15.55 -4.08 -10.97
CA GLN A 6 -14.29 -4.14 -11.70
C GLN A 6 -13.49 -2.83 -11.60
N LYS A 7 -14.16 -1.69 -11.76
CA LYS A 7 -13.55 -0.36 -11.63
C LYS A 7 -13.03 -0.07 -10.23
N SER A 8 -13.77 -0.50 -9.20
CA SER A 8 -13.35 -0.31 -7.81
C SER A 8 -12.08 -1.09 -7.48
N TYR A 9 -11.96 -2.34 -7.95
CA TYR A 9 -10.73 -3.12 -7.74
C TYR A 9 -9.55 -2.56 -8.53
N GLU A 10 -9.76 -2.08 -9.75
CA GLU A 10 -8.72 -1.42 -10.55
C GLU A 10 -8.19 -0.16 -9.86
N TYR A 11 -9.09 0.66 -9.30
CA TYR A 11 -8.72 1.84 -8.52
C TYR A 11 -7.92 1.46 -7.26
N LEU A 12 -8.41 0.51 -6.46
CA LEU A 12 -7.68 0.10 -5.26
C LEU A 12 -6.30 -0.49 -5.61
N ASN A 13 -6.17 -1.23 -6.72
CA ASN A 13 -4.89 -1.73 -7.20
C ASN A 13 -3.97 -0.63 -7.75
N SER A 14 -4.52 0.45 -8.30
CA SER A 14 -3.72 1.56 -8.83
C SER A 14 -3.08 2.39 -7.72
N ILE A 15 -3.80 2.63 -6.62
CA ILE A 15 -3.33 3.48 -5.51
C ILE A 15 -2.60 2.71 -4.40
N THR A 16 -2.61 1.38 -4.42
CA THR A 16 -1.98 0.57 -3.36
C THR A 16 -0.52 0.24 -3.70
N PRO A 17 0.45 0.56 -2.81
CA PRO A 17 1.84 0.13 -2.93
C PRO A 17 1.96 -1.40 -3.06
N GLN A 18 2.73 -1.84 -4.05
CA GLN A 18 2.97 -3.26 -4.28
C GLN A 18 4.03 -3.84 -3.34
N PRO A 19 4.07 -5.17 -3.15
CA PRO A 19 5.20 -5.83 -2.52
C PRO A 19 6.55 -5.41 -3.12
N GLY A 20 7.54 -5.17 -2.28
CA GLY A 20 8.85 -4.63 -2.64
C GLY A 20 8.91 -3.10 -2.73
N SER A 21 7.80 -2.40 -2.56
CA SER A 21 7.79 -0.94 -2.40
C SER A 21 8.31 -0.55 -1.02
N VAL A 22 9.13 0.49 -0.97
CA VAL A 22 9.55 1.18 0.24
C VAL A 22 8.51 2.25 0.56
N VAL A 23 7.98 2.20 1.78
CA VAL A 23 6.96 3.12 2.29
C VAL A 23 7.43 3.74 3.62
N ARG A 24 6.98 4.95 3.89
CA ARG A 24 7.07 5.57 5.20
C ARG A 24 5.81 5.20 5.98
N THR A 25 5.97 4.47 7.08
CA THR A 25 4.91 4.17 8.05
C THR A 25 5.05 5.10 9.27
N PRO A 26 4.06 5.12 10.18
CA PRO A 26 4.16 5.91 11.42
C PRO A 26 5.36 5.54 12.31
N ASP A 27 5.84 4.28 12.20
CA ASP A 27 7.00 3.79 12.97
C ASP A 27 8.34 4.02 12.24
N GLY A 28 8.34 4.53 11.01
CA GLY A 28 9.52 4.77 10.20
C GLY A 28 9.45 4.14 8.81
N GLU A 29 10.60 4.07 8.12
CA GLU A 29 10.66 3.48 6.79
C GLU A 29 10.69 1.95 6.83
N GLY A 30 10.02 1.34 5.87
CA GLY A 30 10.01 -0.10 5.71
C GLY A 30 9.62 -0.54 4.30
N THR A 31 9.75 -1.83 4.05
CA THR A 31 9.43 -2.45 2.76
C THR A 31 8.15 -3.26 2.87
N VAL A 32 7.22 -3.06 1.94
CA VAL A 32 5.97 -3.82 1.83
C VAL A 32 6.31 -5.26 1.47
N LEU A 33 5.85 -6.21 2.29
CA LEU A 33 5.94 -7.64 2.02
C LEU A 33 4.68 -8.14 1.30
N GLU A 34 3.51 -7.69 1.76
CA GLU A 34 2.21 -8.11 1.25
C GLU A 34 1.25 -6.92 1.26
N ALA A 35 0.36 -6.86 0.26
CA ALA A 35 -0.67 -5.83 0.15
C ALA A 35 -2.05 -6.50 0.11
N ASN A 36 -2.88 -6.21 1.11
CA ASN A 36 -4.29 -6.60 1.10
C ASN A 36 -5.11 -5.41 0.56
N VAL A 37 -5.31 -5.42 -0.75
CA VAL A 37 -5.96 -4.34 -1.49
C VAL A 37 -7.41 -4.14 -1.08
N VAL A 38 -8.12 -5.25 -0.79
CA VAL A 38 -9.54 -5.22 -0.40
C VAL A 38 -9.71 -4.66 1.00
N ALA A 39 -8.87 -5.10 1.95
CA ALA A 39 -8.91 -4.59 3.33
C ALA A 39 -8.22 -3.21 3.47
N GLY A 40 -7.49 -2.75 2.45
CA GLY A 40 -6.72 -1.51 2.50
C GLY A 40 -5.56 -1.55 3.48
N THR A 41 -4.92 -2.71 3.68
CA THR A 41 -3.80 -2.88 4.62
C THR A 41 -2.52 -3.38 3.96
N LEU A 42 -1.38 -2.99 4.52
CA LEU A 42 -0.04 -3.35 4.07
C LEU A 42 0.71 -4.04 5.19
N LYS A 43 1.30 -5.20 4.92
CA LYS A 43 2.26 -5.85 5.82
C LYS A 43 3.64 -5.32 5.48
N VAL A 44 4.25 -4.58 6.40
CA VAL A 44 5.51 -3.88 6.18
C VAL A 44 6.58 -4.43 7.12
N ARG A 45 7.75 -4.72 6.56
CA ARG A 45 8.98 -5.00 7.31
C ARG A 45 9.73 -3.69 7.51
N SER A 46 9.94 -3.27 8.76
CA SER A 46 10.79 -2.12 9.07
C SER A 46 12.22 -2.36 8.59
N ASN A 47 12.94 -1.29 8.25
CA ASN A 47 14.38 -1.36 7.96
C ASN A 47 15.22 -1.73 9.22
N VAL A 48 14.63 -1.65 10.41
CA VAL A 48 15.23 -2.18 11.64
C VAL A 48 14.99 -3.69 11.69
N GLU A 49 16.02 -4.48 11.36
CA GLU A 49 15.93 -5.94 11.17
C GLU A 49 15.42 -6.71 12.40
N SER A 50 15.57 -6.15 13.61
CA SER A 50 15.12 -6.77 14.86
C SER A 50 13.61 -6.67 15.10
N LEU A 51 12.89 -5.84 14.33
CA LEU A 51 11.44 -5.69 14.46
C LEU A 51 10.69 -6.70 13.58
N ALA A 52 9.72 -7.37 14.19
CA ALA A 52 8.78 -8.20 13.45
C ALA A 52 7.97 -7.34 12.43
N PRO A 53 7.62 -7.87 11.25
CA PRO A 53 6.74 -7.18 10.32
C PRO A 53 5.39 -6.83 10.96
N LYS A 54 4.90 -5.62 10.69
CA LYS A 54 3.63 -5.11 11.22
C LYS A 54 2.65 -4.82 10.09
N ILE A 55 1.36 -4.79 10.43
CA ILE A 55 0.29 -4.44 9.49
C ILE A 55 -0.09 -2.98 9.74
N TYR A 56 -0.12 -2.18 8.67
CA TYR A 56 -0.52 -0.78 8.67
C TYR A 56 -1.68 -0.56 7.72
N LYS A 57 -2.49 0.49 7.95
CA LYS A 57 -3.47 0.91 6.94
C LYS A 57 -2.71 1.54 5.78
N ARG A 58 -3.16 1.30 4.55
CA ARG A 58 -2.61 1.95 3.35
C ARG A 58 -2.60 3.47 3.50
N SER A 59 -3.66 4.05 4.07
CA SER A 59 -3.78 5.50 4.30
C SER A 59 -2.74 6.08 5.26
N GLU A 60 -2.09 5.24 6.07
CA GLU A 60 -1.03 5.64 7.01
C GLU A 60 0.37 5.47 6.40
N CYS A 61 0.45 4.94 5.17
CA CYS A 61 1.69 4.64 4.48
C CYS A 61 1.88 5.59 3.30
N THR A 62 3.01 6.28 3.26
CA THR A 62 3.41 7.10 2.11
C THR A 62 4.39 6.33 1.24
N TYR A 63 4.09 6.16 -0.05
CA TYR A 63 5.03 5.56 -1.00
C TYR A 63 6.28 6.43 -1.16
N LEU A 64 7.45 5.80 -1.14
CA LEU A 64 8.73 6.48 -1.37
C LEU A 64 9.36 6.03 -2.69
N ARG A 65 9.55 4.72 -2.88
CA ARG A 65 10.23 4.15 -4.07
C ARG A 65 10.08 2.63 -4.15
N GLY A 66 10.57 2.02 -5.23
CA GLY A 66 10.63 0.56 -5.37
C GLY A 66 9.30 -0.07 -5.82
N GLY A 67 9.23 -1.38 -5.71
CA GLY A 67 8.15 -2.18 -6.31
C GLY A 67 8.26 -2.26 -7.84
N ARG A 68 7.35 -3.03 -8.46
CA ARG A 68 7.28 -3.14 -9.93
C ARG A 68 6.62 -1.93 -10.59
N ARG A 69 5.76 -1.21 -9.85
CA ARG A 69 5.02 -0.04 -10.32
C ARG A 69 4.81 0.95 -9.17
N ALA A 70 4.97 2.24 -9.46
CA ALA A 70 4.58 3.30 -8.53
C ALA A 70 3.05 3.36 -8.41
N PRO A 71 2.49 3.58 -7.21
CA PRO A 71 1.06 3.83 -7.07
C PRO A 71 0.65 5.12 -7.78
N VAL A 72 -0.57 5.15 -8.30
CA VAL A 72 -1.20 6.40 -8.74
C VAL A 72 -1.58 7.20 -7.49
N GLU A 73 -1.44 8.52 -7.55
CA GLU A 73 -1.94 9.39 -6.48
C GLU A 73 -3.46 9.19 -6.33
N PRO A 74 -3.97 8.97 -5.11
CA PRO A 74 -5.40 8.87 -4.90
C PRO A 74 -6.07 10.21 -5.24
N ASP A 75 -7.18 10.13 -5.98
CA ASP A 75 -7.95 11.30 -6.38
C ASP A 75 -8.59 11.92 -5.11
N PRO A 76 -8.44 13.24 -4.85
CA PRO A 76 -8.98 13.89 -3.65
C PRO A 76 -10.51 13.79 -3.50
N ASP A 77 -11.24 13.51 -4.59
CA ASP A 77 -12.71 13.45 -4.60
C ASP A 77 -13.30 12.06 -4.26
N HIS A 78 -12.47 11.07 -3.89
CA HIS A 78 -12.89 9.70 -3.56
C HIS A 78 -12.60 9.28 -2.10
N THR A 79 -12.74 10.22 -1.15
CA THR A 79 -12.66 9.98 0.30
C THR A 79 -14.00 10.06 1.01
#